data_AF-A0A8T1U6H9-F1
#
_entry.id   AF-A0A8T1U6H9-F1
#
_cell.length_a   1.000
_cell.length_b   1.000
_cell.length_c   1.000
_cell.angle_alpha   90.00
_cell.angle_beta   90.00
_cell.angle_gamma   90.00
#
_symmetry.space_group_name_H-M   'P 1'
#
loop_
_entity.id
_entity.type
_entity.pdbx_description
1 polymer ?
#
loop_
_entity_poly.entity_id
_entity_poly.type
_entity_poly.pdbx_seq_one_letter_code
_entity_poly.pdbx_strand_id
1 'polypeptide(L)'
;MVLTSQVPKLFTPLTLGGKLNQLTLQHRVVMAPLTRLKHGEEGVPPEITAKYYGQRATNGGLIIAEATNISPTARGYVGSPGIFNQEQVEGWKRVTDTVKAKGGHMFLQLWHTGRMSHPLSQPNGELPVSSSANFESDPIGMYGYVIKKLNEYHLAYVHLIEPRAFELHENPKAPTDGTMTRTFRDIYDGVLMSASGYNRELAIKAVESGDTDLVAIGRYFISNPDLVKRLEIDAPLNPYDSKTFYAPGELGYTDQPFLEESETAKSS
;
A
#
# COMPACT_ATOMS: atom_id res chain seq x y z
N MET A 1 -34.22 -21.82 -10.44
CA MET A 1 -33.21 -21.00 -11.15
C MET A 1 -32.01 -20.94 -10.23
N VAL A 2 -30.97 -21.74 -10.49
CA VAL A 2 -29.77 -21.75 -9.65
C VAL A 2 -28.98 -20.51 -10.06
N LEU A 3 -29.03 -19.45 -9.23
CA LEU A 3 -28.09 -18.35 -9.34
C LEU A 3 -26.72 -18.93 -8.98
N THR A 4 -25.93 -19.30 -9.98
CA THR A 4 -24.49 -19.49 -9.78
C THR A 4 -23.96 -18.15 -9.31
N SER A 5 -23.60 -18.02 -8.02
CA SER A 5 -22.92 -16.81 -7.56
C SER A 5 -21.60 -16.75 -8.32
N GLN A 6 -21.52 -15.81 -9.26
CA GLN A 6 -20.29 -15.59 -10.00
C GLN A 6 -19.25 -15.10 -8.99
N VAL A 7 -18.07 -15.70 -9.00
CA VAL A 7 -16.95 -15.26 -8.15
C VAL A 7 -16.71 -13.76 -8.45
N PRO A 8 -16.75 -12.87 -7.44
CA PRO A 8 -16.55 -11.44 -7.67
C PRO A 8 -15.22 -11.19 -8.40
N LYS A 9 -15.21 -10.25 -9.35
CA LYS A 9 -14.01 -9.92 -10.14
C LYS A 9 -12.80 -9.61 -9.26
N LEU A 10 -13.03 -9.05 -8.07
CA LEU A 10 -12.03 -8.80 -7.03
C LEU A 10 -11.13 -10.02 -6.69
N PHE A 11 -11.65 -11.24 -6.79
CA PHE A 11 -10.95 -12.49 -6.48
C PHE A 11 -10.51 -13.26 -7.74
N THR A 12 -10.42 -12.58 -8.88
CA THR A 12 -9.94 -13.16 -10.13
C THR A 12 -8.51 -12.71 -10.44
N PRO A 13 -7.75 -13.49 -11.24
CA PRO A 13 -6.40 -13.09 -11.63
C PRO A 13 -6.33 -11.77 -12.42
N LEU A 14 -5.17 -11.11 -12.34
CA LEU A 14 -4.78 -9.96 -13.17
C LEU A 14 -3.28 -9.99 -13.43
N THR A 15 -2.86 -9.73 -14.67
CA THR A 15 -1.44 -9.62 -15.03
C THR A 15 -0.98 -8.16 -15.04
N LEU A 16 0.12 -7.88 -14.34
CA LEU A 16 0.86 -6.62 -14.35
C LEU A 16 2.03 -6.67 -15.34
N GLY A 17 2.52 -5.51 -15.78
CA GLY A 17 3.82 -5.38 -16.47
C GLY A 17 3.82 -5.45 -17.99
N GLY A 18 2.66 -5.40 -18.66
CA GLY A 18 2.61 -5.35 -20.13
C GLY A 18 3.23 -6.59 -20.80
N LYS A 19 4.14 -6.41 -21.77
CA LYS A 19 4.77 -7.51 -22.55
C LYS A 19 6.12 -8.01 -22.00
N LEU A 20 6.73 -7.31 -21.04
CA LEU A 20 8.05 -7.63 -20.49
C LEU A 20 7.92 -7.92 -18.99
N ASN A 21 8.44 -9.06 -18.52
CA ASN A 21 8.43 -9.45 -17.11
C ASN A 21 7.03 -9.41 -16.47
N GLN A 22 6.08 -10.11 -17.11
CA GLN A 22 4.71 -10.22 -16.63
C GLN A 22 4.62 -10.83 -15.23
N LEU A 23 3.82 -10.22 -14.38
CA LEU A 23 3.52 -10.70 -13.04
C LEU A 23 2.03 -10.99 -12.93
N THR A 24 1.64 -12.25 -12.83
CA THR A 24 0.22 -12.62 -12.68
C THR A 24 -0.15 -12.72 -11.22
N LEU A 25 -1.01 -11.81 -10.78
CA LEU A 25 -1.66 -11.87 -9.48
C LEU A 25 -2.82 -12.85 -9.53
N GLN A 26 -3.11 -13.53 -8.42
CA GLN A 26 -4.25 -14.46 -8.30
C GLN A 26 -5.53 -13.78 -7.81
N HIS A 27 -5.42 -12.56 -7.28
CA HIS A 27 -6.55 -11.73 -6.85
C HIS A 27 -6.20 -10.25 -6.98
N ARG A 28 -7.20 -9.39 -6.84
CA ARG A 28 -7.11 -7.94 -7.09
C ARG A 28 -6.99 -7.08 -5.83
N VAL A 29 -6.84 -7.71 -4.68
CA VAL A 29 -6.63 -7.07 -3.37
C VAL A 29 -5.13 -6.94 -3.11
N VAL A 30 -4.65 -5.72 -2.92
CA VAL A 30 -3.24 -5.38 -2.69
C VAL A 30 -3.05 -4.80 -1.29
N MET A 31 -1.99 -5.18 -0.59
CA MET A 31 -1.60 -4.48 0.64
C MET A 31 -0.98 -3.13 0.28
N ALA A 32 -1.62 -2.04 0.71
CA ALA A 32 -1.13 -0.69 0.50
C ALA A 32 0.20 -0.46 1.25
N PRO A 33 1.05 0.50 0.81
CA PRO A 33 2.23 0.90 1.57
C PRO A 33 1.82 1.57 2.88
N LEU A 34 2.35 1.08 4.01
CA LEU A 34 1.94 1.49 5.35
C LEU A 34 3.17 1.68 6.23
N THR A 35 3.65 2.90 6.42
CA THR A 35 4.75 3.21 7.36
C THR A 35 4.41 2.72 8.77
N ARG A 36 5.27 1.88 9.37
CA ARG A 36 5.04 1.32 10.72
C ARG A 36 6.10 1.70 11.75
N LEU A 37 7.19 2.34 11.33
CA LEU A 37 8.26 2.88 12.17
C LEU A 37 8.95 1.85 13.10
N LYS A 38 9.24 0.64 12.58
CA LYS A 38 9.81 -0.48 13.35
C LYS A 38 11.33 -0.70 13.16
N HIS A 39 12.04 0.25 12.55
CA HIS A 39 13.39 0.00 11.99
C HIS A 39 14.53 0.68 12.77
N GLY A 40 14.22 1.30 13.91
CA GLY A 40 15.19 2.05 14.71
C GLY A 40 15.85 3.20 13.93
N GLU A 41 17.01 3.64 14.39
CA GLU A 41 17.77 4.74 13.76
C GLU A 41 18.46 4.29 12.47
N GLU A 42 18.96 3.06 12.40
CA GLU A 42 19.67 2.56 11.21
C GLU A 42 18.76 2.29 10.02
N GLY A 43 17.45 2.18 10.24
CA GLY A 43 16.49 1.90 9.19
C GLY A 43 16.61 0.49 8.59
N VAL A 44 17.26 -0.44 9.30
CA VAL A 44 17.43 -1.84 8.87
C VAL A 44 16.18 -2.64 9.25
N PRO A 45 15.53 -3.36 8.31
CA PRO A 45 14.43 -4.29 8.62
C PRO A 45 14.81 -5.38 9.65
N PRO A 46 14.24 -5.34 10.87
CA PRO A 46 14.42 -6.40 11.85
C PRO A 46 13.59 -7.64 11.48
N GLU A 47 13.80 -8.75 12.20
CA GLU A 47 13.06 -10.00 11.99
C GLU A 47 11.54 -9.86 12.12
N ILE A 48 11.08 -9.01 13.04
CA ILE A 48 9.64 -8.75 13.21
C ILE A 48 9.00 -8.16 11.95
N THR A 49 9.76 -7.46 11.10
CA THR A 49 9.29 -6.96 9.80
C THR A 49 9.07 -8.11 8.82
N ALA A 50 9.94 -9.12 8.82
CA ALA A 50 9.73 -10.33 8.01
C ALA A 50 8.49 -11.10 8.48
N LYS A 51 8.28 -11.26 9.80
CA LYS A 51 7.05 -11.83 10.39
C LYS A 51 5.81 -11.03 9.95
N TYR A 52 5.84 -9.71 10.02
CA TYR A 52 4.73 -8.83 9.65
C TYR A 52 4.27 -9.00 8.21
N TYR A 53 5.20 -8.92 7.24
CA TYR A 53 4.85 -9.11 5.83
C TYR A 53 4.54 -10.58 5.52
N GLY A 54 5.23 -11.53 6.16
CA GLY A 54 4.93 -12.96 6.04
C GLY A 54 3.52 -13.33 6.51
N GLN A 55 2.99 -12.69 7.56
CA GLN A 55 1.61 -12.89 8.00
C GLN A 55 0.58 -12.46 6.93
N ARG A 56 0.93 -11.49 6.09
CA ARG A 56 0.04 -10.86 5.09
C ARG A 56 0.22 -11.38 3.67
N ALA A 57 1.24 -12.20 3.45
CA ALA A 57 1.52 -12.79 2.15
C ALA A 57 0.51 -13.91 1.83
N THR A 58 -0.10 -13.80 0.66
CA THR A 58 -0.97 -14.80 0.05
C THR A 58 -0.36 -15.28 -1.26
N ASN A 59 -0.68 -16.51 -1.66
CA ASN A 59 -0.20 -17.05 -2.94
C ASN A 59 -0.71 -16.18 -4.11
N GLY A 60 0.22 -15.63 -4.88
CA GLY A 60 -0.06 -14.71 -5.99
C GLY A 60 -0.65 -13.36 -5.58
N GLY A 61 -0.61 -12.99 -4.30
CA GLY A 61 -0.99 -11.65 -3.83
C GLY A 61 0.15 -10.64 -3.98
N LEU A 62 -0.18 -9.34 -4.07
CA LEU A 62 0.81 -8.26 -4.10
C LEU A 62 0.81 -7.50 -2.77
N ILE A 63 2.01 -7.30 -2.23
CA ILE A 63 2.30 -6.40 -1.11
C ILE A 63 3.12 -5.22 -1.64
N ILE A 64 2.72 -4.00 -1.30
CA ILE A 64 3.57 -2.82 -1.44
C ILE A 64 4.13 -2.52 -0.06
N ALA A 65 5.45 -2.63 0.08
CA ALA A 65 6.16 -2.36 1.31
C ALA A 65 5.97 -0.91 1.76
N GLU A 66 6.18 -0.66 3.05
CA GLU A 66 6.19 0.68 3.60
C GLU A 66 7.22 1.60 2.92
N ALA A 67 6.96 2.90 3.00
CA ALA A 67 7.78 3.92 2.38
C ALA A 67 9.23 3.82 2.89
N THR A 68 10.17 3.61 1.96
CA THR A 68 11.55 3.23 2.25
C THR A 68 12.52 4.28 1.70
N ASN A 69 13.32 4.86 2.59
CA ASN A 69 14.21 5.97 2.27
C ASN A 69 15.31 5.54 1.29
N ILE A 70 15.48 6.31 0.20
CA ILE A 70 16.50 6.03 -0.83
C ILE A 70 17.89 6.62 -0.52
N SER A 71 17.98 7.46 0.51
CA SER A 71 19.22 8.09 0.95
C SER A 71 19.09 8.52 2.42
N PRO A 72 20.20 8.89 3.08
CA PRO A 72 20.13 9.51 4.41
C PRO A 72 19.29 10.80 4.43
N THR A 73 19.36 11.62 3.38
CA THR A 73 18.63 12.91 3.26
C THR A 73 17.15 12.75 2.94
N ALA A 74 16.74 11.58 2.43
CA ALA A 74 15.35 11.26 2.12
C ALA A 74 14.45 11.13 3.36
N ARG A 75 15.04 10.96 4.54
CA ARG A 75 14.35 10.60 5.79
C ARG A 75 13.54 11.75 6.36
N GLY A 76 12.25 11.49 6.63
CA GLY A 76 11.37 12.40 7.36
C GLY A 76 10.94 11.90 8.74
N TYR A 77 11.04 10.59 8.98
CA TYR A 77 10.54 9.96 10.20
C TYR A 77 11.56 8.97 10.76
N VAL A 78 11.92 9.12 12.03
CA VAL A 78 12.76 8.13 12.74
C VAL A 78 12.01 6.80 12.84
N GLY A 79 12.71 5.69 12.65
CA GLY A 79 12.11 4.34 12.62
C GLY A 79 11.63 3.89 11.24
N SER A 80 11.65 4.76 10.21
CA SER A 80 11.37 4.36 8.83
C SER A 80 12.57 3.60 8.20
N PRO A 81 12.31 2.59 7.35
CA PRO A 81 13.37 1.80 6.74
C PRO A 81 14.16 2.57 5.68
N GLY A 82 15.37 2.12 5.38
CA GLY A 82 16.18 2.57 4.25
C GLY A 82 16.46 1.46 3.24
N ILE A 83 17.03 1.82 2.08
CA ILE A 83 17.56 0.90 1.06
C ILE A 83 18.81 1.46 0.34
N PHE A 84 19.69 2.12 1.08
CA PHE A 84 20.87 2.80 0.54
C PHE A 84 22.20 2.25 1.07
N ASN A 85 22.18 1.21 1.90
CA ASN A 85 23.37 0.50 2.36
C ASN A 85 23.15 -1.03 2.38
N GLN A 86 24.23 -1.79 2.55
CA GLN A 86 24.18 -3.25 2.47
C GLN A 86 23.36 -3.88 3.60
N GLU A 87 23.44 -3.36 4.83
CA GLU A 87 22.70 -3.92 5.97
C GLU A 87 21.18 -3.81 5.76
N GLN A 88 20.72 -2.68 5.21
CA GLN A 88 19.34 -2.47 4.81
C GLN A 88 18.92 -3.43 3.70
N VAL A 89 19.78 -3.65 2.69
CA VAL A 89 19.54 -4.64 1.62
C VAL A 89 19.39 -6.05 2.20
N GLU A 90 20.26 -6.48 3.11
CA GLU A 90 20.15 -7.79 3.77
C GLU A 90 18.88 -7.89 4.63
N GLY A 91 18.48 -6.80 5.29
CA GLY A 91 17.21 -6.72 6.01
C GLY A 91 16.01 -6.94 5.10
N TRP A 92 15.94 -6.21 3.99
CA TRP A 92 14.88 -6.38 3.01
C TRP A 92 14.92 -7.74 2.32
N LYS A 93 16.10 -8.31 2.09
CA LYS A 93 16.24 -9.64 1.54
C LYS A 93 15.50 -10.68 2.38
N ARG A 94 15.69 -10.70 3.71
CA ARG A 94 14.94 -11.59 4.63
C ARG A 94 13.42 -11.42 4.50
N VAL A 95 12.96 -10.18 4.40
CA VAL A 95 11.53 -9.86 4.24
C VAL A 95 11.01 -10.43 2.92
N THR A 96 11.69 -10.15 1.80
CA THR A 96 11.27 -10.62 0.48
C THR A 96 11.33 -12.15 0.34
N ASP A 97 12.33 -12.80 0.94
CA ASP A 97 12.44 -14.26 0.97
C ASP A 97 11.25 -14.88 1.73
N THR A 98 10.82 -14.26 2.83
CA THR A 98 9.66 -14.70 3.62
C THR A 98 8.35 -14.57 2.85
N VAL A 99 8.14 -13.45 2.14
CA VAL A 99 6.95 -13.25 1.29
C VAL A 99 6.95 -14.23 0.12
N LYS A 100 8.10 -14.42 -0.54
CA LYS A 100 8.26 -15.35 -1.66
C LYS A 100 8.02 -16.80 -1.25
N ALA A 101 8.45 -17.21 -0.07
CA ALA A 101 8.21 -18.56 0.46
C ALA A 101 6.71 -18.89 0.60
N LYS A 102 5.85 -17.88 0.71
CA LYS A 102 4.38 -18.02 0.74
C LYS A 102 3.71 -17.83 -0.62
N GLY A 103 4.50 -17.72 -1.70
CA GLY A 103 4.01 -17.47 -3.05
C GLY A 103 3.56 -16.03 -3.30
N GLY A 104 3.81 -15.11 -2.36
CA GLY A 104 3.45 -13.70 -2.51
C GLY A 104 4.46 -12.92 -3.36
N HIS A 105 4.02 -11.77 -3.86
CA HIS A 105 4.82 -10.78 -4.56
C HIS A 105 4.95 -9.52 -3.73
N MET A 106 6.09 -8.84 -3.85
CA MET A 106 6.37 -7.65 -3.06
C MET A 106 7.08 -6.59 -3.89
N PHE A 107 6.58 -5.35 -3.85
CA PHE A 107 7.23 -4.17 -4.39
C PHE A 107 7.69 -3.28 -3.23
N LEU A 108 8.85 -2.63 -3.38
CA LEU A 108 9.39 -1.68 -2.41
C LEU A 108 8.99 -0.26 -2.81
N GLN A 109 8.31 0.49 -1.94
CA GLN A 109 7.99 1.89 -2.20
C GLN A 109 9.22 2.77 -1.93
N LEU A 110 9.88 3.24 -3.00
CA LEU A 110 10.99 4.18 -2.90
C LEU A 110 10.49 5.55 -2.44
N TRP A 111 11.17 6.12 -1.44
CA TRP A 111 10.69 7.33 -0.77
C TRP A 111 11.77 8.39 -0.58
N HIS A 112 11.37 9.64 -0.82
CA HIS A 112 12.07 10.85 -0.40
C HIS A 112 11.03 11.84 0.12
N THR A 113 11.10 12.18 1.41
CA THR A 113 10.07 13.02 2.08
C THR A 113 10.15 14.50 1.69
N GLY A 114 11.31 14.95 1.19
CA GLY A 114 11.51 16.33 0.77
C GLY A 114 11.31 17.26 1.96
N ARG A 115 10.41 18.24 1.85
CA ARG A 115 10.13 19.20 2.92
C ARG A 115 9.43 18.60 4.14
N MET A 116 8.86 17.39 4.02
CA MET A 116 8.20 16.69 5.13
C MET A 116 9.25 16.00 6.04
N SER A 117 10.18 16.79 6.55
CA SER A 117 11.28 16.36 7.42
C SER A 117 11.64 17.48 8.40
N HIS A 118 12.59 17.22 9.30
CA HIS A 118 13.09 18.18 10.28
C HIS A 118 14.62 18.09 10.32
N PRO A 119 15.37 19.18 10.62
CA PRO A 119 16.83 19.13 10.75
C PRO A 119 17.35 18.04 11.69
N LEU A 120 16.61 17.74 12.77
CA LEU A 120 16.95 16.63 13.69
C LEU A 120 16.88 15.23 13.05
N SER A 121 16.23 15.10 11.91
CA SER A 121 16.16 13.86 11.12
C SER A 121 17.10 13.88 9.91
N GLN A 122 17.83 14.97 9.69
CA GLN A 122 18.77 15.16 8.59
C GLN A 122 20.21 14.91 9.03
N PRO A 123 21.07 14.39 8.14
CA PRO A 123 22.51 14.34 8.38
C PRO A 123 23.04 15.72 8.77
N ASN A 124 23.86 15.76 9.82
CA ASN A 124 24.52 16.98 10.30
C ASN A 124 23.59 18.16 10.68
N GLY A 125 22.27 17.92 10.85
CA GLY A 125 21.33 18.99 11.16
C GLY A 125 21.00 19.90 9.96
N GLU A 126 21.21 19.42 8.74
CA GLU A 126 20.93 20.19 7.51
C GLU A 126 19.43 20.47 7.32
N LEU A 127 19.11 21.48 6.52
CA LEU A 127 17.72 21.80 6.18
C LEU A 127 17.15 20.77 5.18
N PRO A 128 15.89 20.32 5.37
CA PRO A 128 15.20 19.52 4.37
C PRO A 128 15.11 20.21 3.00
N VAL A 129 15.22 19.42 1.93
CA VAL A 129 15.16 19.93 0.54
C VAL A 129 13.75 19.89 -0.04
N SER A 130 13.43 20.81 -0.95
CA SER A 130 12.18 20.81 -1.71
C SER A 130 12.36 21.47 -3.08
N SER A 131 11.40 21.28 -3.97
CA SER A 131 11.36 21.98 -5.26
C SER A 131 10.89 23.43 -5.13
N SER A 132 9.94 23.70 -4.22
CA SER A 132 9.43 25.05 -3.95
C SER A 132 8.73 25.13 -2.58
N ALA A 133 8.39 26.34 -2.15
CA ALA A 133 7.56 26.57 -0.96
C ALA A 133 6.04 26.59 -1.26
N ASN A 134 5.63 26.49 -2.53
CA ASN A 134 4.25 26.74 -2.97
C ASN A 134 3.47 25.43 -3.21
N PHE A 135 2.14 25.53 -3.14
CA PHE A 135 1.23 24.44 -3.51
C PHE A 135 0.94 24.42 -5.01
N GLU A 136 0.51 23.26 -5.54
CA GLU A 136 0.04 23.14 -6.92
C GLU A 136 -1.27 23.92 -7.13
N SER A 137 -1.29 24.78 -8.15
CA SER A 137 -2.39 25.70 -8.44
C SER A 137 -3.52 25.09 -9.29
N ASP A 138 -3.21 24.05 -10.08
CA ASP A 138 -4.11 23.27 -10.93
C ASP A 138 -3.80 21.75 -10.83
N PRO A 139 -4.27 21.07 -9.76
CA PRO A 139 -3.99 19.65 -9.57
C PRO A 139 -4.56 18.78 -10.71
N ILE A 140 -5.77 19.08 -11.21
CA ILE A 140 -6.39 18.25 -12.25
C ILE A 140 -5.63 18.34 -13.57
N GLY A 141 -5.30 19.56 -14.02
CA GLY A 141 -4.52 19.74 -15.24
C GLY A 141 -3.14 19.11 -15.13
N MET A 142 -2.44 19.32 -14.01
CA MET A 142 -1.11 18.77 -13.78
C MET A 142 -1.12 17.23 -13.73
N TYR A 143 -1.95 16.61 -12.88
CA TYR A 143 -1.99 15.15 -12.74
C TYR A 143 -2.53 14.49 -14.02
N GLY A 144 -3.50 15.11 -14.70
CA GLY A 144 -3.97 14.64 -16.00
C GLY A 144 -2.84 14.62 -17.04
N TYR A 145 -2.00 15.66 -17.10
CA TYR A 145 -0.82 15.67 -17.96
C TYR A 145 0.19 14.59 -17.59
N VAL A 146 0.53 14.45 -16.30
CA VAL A 146 1.47 13.43 -15.82
C VAL A 146 0.98 12.04 -16.15
N ILE A 147 -0.27 11.70 -15.80
CA ILE A 147 -0.86 10.37 -16.05
C ILE A 147 -0.89 10.06 -17.55
N LYS A 148 -1.24 11.03 -18.39
CA LYS A 148 -1.16 10.87 -19.86
C LYS A 148 0.27 10.57 -20.32
N LYS A 149 1.27 11.25 -19.76
CA LYS A 149 2.69 11.00 -20.05
C LYS A 149 3.17 9.64 -19.56
N LEU A 150 2.60 9.11 -18.48
CA LEU A 150 2.92 7.77 -17.99
C LEU A 150 2.57 6.66 -19.00
N ASN A 151 1.65 6.88 -19.94
CA ASN A 151 1.39 5.91 -21.03
C ASN A 151 2.60 5.72 -21.98
N GLU A 152 3.52 6.68 -22.04
CA GLU A 152 4.77 6.56 -22.80
C GLU A 152 5.73 5.55 -22.14
N TYR A 153 5.45 5.14 -20.89
CA TYR A 153 6.19 4.15 -20.14
C TYR A 153 5.37 2.87 -20.02
N HIS A 154 5.98 1.72 -20.31
CA HIS A 154 5.33 0.41 -20.13
C HIS A 154 5.28 -0.01 -18.65
N LEU A 155 4.64 0.80 -17.81
CA LEU A 155 4.59 0.61 -16.36
C LEU A 155 3.70 -0.56 -15.96
N ALA A 156 4.04 -1.19 -14.84
CA ALA A 156 3.27 -2.29 -14.29
C ALA A 156 1.86 -1.86 -13.86
N TYR A 157 1.75 -0.66 -13.26
CA TYR A 157 0.50 -0.03 -12.87
C TYR A 157 0.72 1.47 -12.56
N VAL A 158 -0.37 2.22 -12.48
CA VAL A 158 -0.43 3.53 -11.80
C VAL A 158 -1.33 3.40 -10.57
N HIS A 159 -0.85 3.87 -9.42
CA HIS A 159 -1.53 3.76 -8.13
C HIS A 159 -1.99 5.14 -7.67
N LEU A 160 -3.31 5.32 -7.56
CA LEU A 160 -3.99 6.56 -7.19
C LEU A 160 -4.62 6.42 -5.80
N ILE A 161 -4.40 7.42 -4.94
CA ILE A 161 -4.96 7.45 -3.59
C ILE A 161 -6.13 8.43 -3.59
N GLU A 162 -7.34 7.95 -3.32
CA GLU A 162 -8.53 8.81 -3.24
C GLU A 162 -8.37 9.78 -2.06
N PRO A 163 -8.53 11.09 -2.31
CA PRO A 163 -8.34 12.10 -1.27
C PRO A 163 -9.36 11.92 -0.15
N ARG A 164 -8.92 12.12 1.08
CA ARG A 164 -9.80 12.11 2.27
C ARG A 164 -10.16 13.51 2.71
N ALA A 165 -11.26 13.64 3.44
CA ALA A 165 -11.78 14.91 3.92
C ALA A 165 -10.76 15.81 4.65
N PHE A 166 -9.78 15.24 5.36
CA PHE A 166 -8.74 16.02 6.04
C PHE A 166 -7.63 16.53 5.09
N GLU A 167 -7.38 15.86 3.96
CA GLU A 167 -6.42 16.29 2.93
C GLU A 167 -6.96 17.47 2.10
N LEU A 168 -8.27 17.71 2.17
CA LEU A 168 -8.94 18.85 1.55
C LEU A 168 -8.57 20.18 2.21
N HIS A 169 -8.10 20.17 3.46
CA HIS A 169 -7.53 21.37 4.09
C HIS A 169 -6.22 21.80 3.42
N GLU A 170 -5.48 20.86 2.82
CA GLU A 170 -4.20 21.13 2.16
C GLU A 170 -4.37 21.49 0.68
N ASN A 171 -5.41 20.99 0.01
CA ASN A 171 -5.77 21.43 -1.35
C ASN A 171 -7.30 21.39 -1.59
N PRO A 172 -8.02 22.52 -1.44
CA PRO A 172 -9.48 22.56 -1.60
C PRO A 172 -9.97 22.35 -3.04
N LYS A 173 -9.07 22.23 -4.02
CA LYS A 173 -9.40 22.01 -5.44
C LYS A 173 -9.37 20.54 -5.87
N ALA A 174 -9.03 19.62 -4.98
CA ALA A 174 -9.06 18.19 -5.29
C ALA A 174 -10.51 17.66 -5.37
N PRO A 175 -10.84 16.70 -6.27
CA PRO A 175 -12.15 16.06 -6.31
C PRO A 175 -12.51 15.41 -4.98
N THR A 176 -13.77 15.53 -4.55
CA THR A 176 -14.19 15.19 -3.17
C THR A 176 -15.21 14.06 -3.08
N ASP A 177 -15.72 13.58 -4.21
CA ASP A 177 -16.78 12.57 -4.30
C ASP A 177 -16.24 11.14 -4.41
N GLY A 178 -14.92 10.95 -4.25
CA GLY A 178 -14.26 9.65 -4.41
C GLY A 178 -14.18 9.15 -5.84
N THR A 179 -14.25 10.07 -6.82
CA THR A 179 -14.14 9.76 -8.25
C THR A 179 -12.78 10.13 -8.85
N MET A 180 -11.75 10.34 -8.03
CA MET A 180 -10.45 10.79 -8.55
C MET A 180 -9.84 9.75 -9.50
N THR A 181 -9.85 8.47 -9.13
CA THR A 181 -9.39 7.39 -10.01
C THR A 181 -10.21 7.34 -11.29
N ARG A 182 -11.54 7.46 -11.18
CA ARG A 182 -12.45 7.49 -12.33
C ARG A 182 -12.14 8.66 -13.28
N THR A 183 -11.82 9.84 -12.74
CA THR A 183 -11.45 11.04 -13.53
C THR A 183 -10.26 10.76 -14.45
N PHE A 184 -9.34 9.88 -14.04
CA PHE A 184 -8.14 9.53 -14.79
C PHE A 184 -8.21 8.19 -15.54
N ARG A 185 -9.28 7.41 -15.36
CA ARG A 185 -9.45 6.08 -16.00
C ARG A 185 -9.41 6.17 -17.52
N ASP A 186 -10.03 7.20 -18.10
CA ASP A 186 -10.05 7.43 -19.55
C ASP A 186 -8.74 8.03 -20.09
N ILE A 187 -7.79 8.39 -19.21
CA ILE A 187 -6.49 8.99 -19.58
C ILE A 187 -5.38 7.95 -19.57
N TYR A 188 -5.42 6.96 -18.68
CA TYR A 188 -4.39 5.92 -18.57
C TYR A 188 -4.82 4.59 -19.20
N ASP A 189 -3.99 4.06 -20.08
CA ASP A 189 -4.28 2.84 -20.84
C ASP A 189 -3.93 1.55 -20.08
N GLY A 190 -3.05 1.65 -19.07
CA GLY A 190 -2.55 0.51 -18.31
C GLY A 190 -3.42 0.12 -17.11
N VAL A 191 -2.82 -0.69 -16.23
CA VAL A 191 -3.46 -1.13 -14.97
C VAL A 191 -3.57 0.04 -13.99
N LEU A 192 -4.77 0.36 -13.56
CA LEU A 192 -5.00 1.30 -12.44
C LEU A 192 -5.23 0.55 -11.13
N MET A 193 -4.63 1.07 -10.08
CA MET A 193 -4.86 0.65 -8.70
C MET A 193 -5.37 1.84 -7.91
N SER A 194 -6.49 1.69 -7.22
CA SER A 194 -7.00 2.72 -6.32
C SER A 194 -6.78 2.34 -4.86
N ALA A 195 -6.50 3.33 -4.01
CA ALA A 195 -6.53 3.19 -2.57
C ALA A 195 -7.58 4.13 -1.98
N SER A 196 -8.56 3.56 -1.30
CA SER A 196 -9.57 4.29 -0.54
C SER A 196 -9.94 3.49 0.71
N GLY A 197 -10.83 3.99 1.55
CA GLY A 197 -11.33 3.29 2.74
C GLY A 197 -12.17 2.04 2.44
N TYR A 198 -11.72 1.19 1.52
CA TYR A 198 -12.43 0.02 1.02
C TYR A 198 -12.72 -1.00 2.13
N ASN A 199 -13.99 -1.33 2.27
CA ASN A 199 -14.47 -2.61 2.80
C ASN A 199 -14.71 -3.58 1.63
N ARG A 200 -15.25 -4.78 1.91
CA ARG A 200 -15.54 -5.80 0.88
C ARG A 200 -16.43 -5.27 -0.25
N GLU A 201 -17.58 -4.71 0.11
CA GLU A 201 -18.58 -4.24 -0.86
C GLU A 201 -18.03 -3.14 -1.75
N LEU A 202 -17.35 -2.14 -1.17
CA LEU A 202 -16.74 -1.04 -1.91
C LEU A 202 -15.60 -1.53 -2.81
N ALA A 203 -14.79 -2.49 -2.34
CA ALA A 203 -13.71 -3.09 -3.14
C ALA A 203 -14.26 -3.86 -4.36
N ILE A 204 -15.31 -4.66 -4.16
CA ILE A 204 -15.99 -5.40 -5.25
C ILE A 204 -16.54 -4.40 -6.25
N LYS A 205 -17.32 -3.41 -5.77
CA LYS A 205 -17.94 -2.38 -6.62
C LYS A 205 -16.91 -1.62 -7.45
N ALA A 206 -15.77 -1.24 -6.87
CA ALA A 206 -14.73 -0.48 -7.56
C ALA A 206 -14.10 -1.25 -8.73
N VAL A 207 -13.86 -2.55 -8.56
CA VAL A 207 -13.28 -3.39 -9.62
C VAL A 207 -14.32 -3.79 -10.67
N GLU A 208 -15.59 -3.97 -10.26
CA GLU A 208 -16.70 -4.32 -11.14
C GLU A 208 -17.16 -3.15 -12.02
N SER A 209 -17.12 -1.90 -11.51
CA SER A 209 -17.44 -0.72 -12.33
C SER A 209 -16.46 -0.50 -13.47
N GLY A 210 -15.24 -1.03 -13.35
CA GLY A 210 -14.16 -0.80 -14.30
C GLY A 210 -13.40 0.50 -14.08
N ASP A 211 -13.72 1.26 -13.03
CA ASP A 211 -12.99 2.49 -12.68
C ASP A 211 -11.56 2.21 -12.24
N THR A 212 -11.29 1.02 -11.69
CA THR A 212 -9.96 0.52 -11.33
C THR A 212 -9.82 -0.97 -11.65
N ASP A 213 -8.58 -1.45 -11.82
CA ASP A 213 -8.28 -2.85 -12.07
C ASP A 213 -7.96 -3.62 -10.78
N LEU A 214 -7.41 -2.91 -9.78
CA LEU A 214 -6.99 -3.41 -8.48
C LEU A 214 -7.38 -2.42 -7.36
N VAL A 215 -7.49 -2.91 -6.13
CA VAL A 215 -7.64 -2.06 -4.95
C VAL A 215 -6.51 -2.32 -3.96
N ALA A 216 -5.91 -1.24 -3.46
CA ALA A 216 -4.99 -1.26 -2.35
C ALA A 216 -5.72 -0.93 -1.05
N ILE A 217 -5.55 -1.78 -0.05
CA ILE A 217 -6.18 -1.63 1.27
C ILE A 217 -5.11 -1.38 2.32
N GLY A 218 -5.33 -0.36 3.15
CA GLY A 218 -4.38 0.03 4.21
C GLY A 218 -4.76 -0.51 5.59
N ARG A 219 -5.58 0.26 6.31
CA ARG A 219 -5.93 0.02 7.72
C ARG A 219 -6.42 -1.39 8.04
N TYR A 220 -7.22 -2.00 7.16
CA TYR A 220 -7.67 -3.37 7.39
C TYR A 220 -6.57 -4.41 7.22
N PHE A 221 -5.56 -4.19 6.38
CA PHE A 221 -4.38 -5.05 6.36
C PHE A 221 -3.55 -4.89 7.64
N ILE A 222 -3.61 -3.75 8.34
CA ILE A 222 -2.97 -3.63 9.66
C ILE A 222 -3.59 -4.63 10.63
N SER A 223 -4.91 -4.66 10.78
CA SER A 223 -5.60 -5.48 11.79
C SER A 223 -5.97 -6.91 11.35
N ASN A 224 -5.91 -7.21 10.06
CA ASN A 224 -6.29 -8.52 9.50
C ASN A 224 -5.12 -9.07 8.67
N PRO A 225 -4.28 -9.97 9.24
CA PRO A 225 -3.18 -10.56 8.48
C PRO A 225 -3.68 -11.40 7.29
N ASP A 226 -4.86 -11.99 7.43
CA ASP A 226 -5.55 -12.82 6.44
C ASP A 226 -6.69 -12.08 5.73
N LEU A 227 -6.57 -10.76 5.56
CA LEU A 227 -7.63 -9.91 5.01
C LEU A 227 -8.24 -10.47 3.71
N VAL A 228 -7.40 -10.91 2.77
CA VAL A 228 -7.87 -11.43 1.47
C VAL A 228 -8.85 -12.59 1.68
N LYS A 229 -8.53 -13.53 2.59
CA LYS A 229 -9.38 -14.67 2.89
C LYS A 229 -10.71 -14.23 3.49
N ARG A 230 -10.67 -13.28 4.42
CA ARG A 230 -11.88 -12.74 5.05
C ARG A 230 -12.78 -12.04 4.04
N LEU A 231 -12.21 -11.26 3.12
CA LEU A 231 -12.98 -10.63 2.05
C LEU A 231 -13.58 -11.67 1.09
N GLU A 232 -12.85 -12.74 0.76
CA GLU A 232 -13.32 -13.78 -0.16
C GLU A 232 -14.57 -14.48 0.38
N ILE A 233 -14.54 -14.91 1.64
CA ILE A 233 -15.62 -15.66 2.28
C ILE A 233 -16.64 -14.80 3.05
N ASP A 234 -16.51 -13.47 2.95
CA ASP A 234 -17.34 -12.49 3.66
C ASP A 234 -17.32 -12.67 5.20
N ALA A 235 -16.15 -12.99 5.75
CA ALA A 235 -15.96 -13.14 7.19
C ALA A 235 -15.81 -11.77 7.89
N PRO A 236 -16.15 -11.68 9.19
CA PRO A 236 -15.95 -10.47 9.98
C PRO A 236 -14.49 -10.00 9.98
N LEU A 237 -14.28 -8.69 9.84
CA LEU A 237 -12.97 -8.07 9.93
C LEU A 237 -12.65 -7.66 11.39
N ASN A 238 -11.41 -7.90 11.81
CA ASN A 238 -10.88 -7.34 13.04
C ASN A 238 -10.86 -5.80 12.93
N PRO A 239 -11.39 -5.08 13.93
CA PRO A 239 -11.29 -3.62 13.97
C PRO A 239 -9.82 -3.20 14.05
N TYR A 240 -9.48 -2.06 13.43
CA TYR A 240 -8.15 -1.46 13.57
C TYR A 240 -8.15 -0.44 14.72
N ASP A 241 -7.02 -0.35 15.44
CA ASP A 241 -6.76 0.70 16.42
C ASP A 241 -5.66 1.63 15.92
N SER A 242 -6.02 2.90 15.63
CA SER A 242 -5.04 3.88 15.15
C SER A 242 -3.97 4.23 16.18
N LYS A 243 -4.21 3.99 17.48
CA LYS A 243 -3.23 4.26 18.55
C LYS A 243 -2.02 3.34 18.46
N THR A 244 -2.15 2.17 17.82
CA THR A 244 -1.08 1.17 17.71
C THR A 244 -0.32 1.25 16.38
N PHE A 245 -0.74 2.10 15.44
CA PHE A 245 -0.13 2.17 14.09
C PHE A 245 1.38 2.40 14.14
N TYR A 246 1.84 3.26 15.06
CA TYR A 246 3.25 3.59 15.25
C TYR A 246 3.79 3.19 16.63
N ALA A 247 3.07 2.37 17.40
CA ALA A 247 3.52 1.91 18.72
C ALA A 247 4.80 1.07 18.62
N PRO A 248 5.71 1.09 19.59
CA PRO A 248 6.93 0.28 19.55
C PRO A 248 6.61 -1.23 19.70
N GLY A 249 7.52 -2.09 19.23
CA GLY A 249 7.42 -3.54 19.45
C GLY A 249 6.34 -4.25 18.62
N GLU A 250 5.78 -5.34 19.17
CA GLU A 250 4.81 -6.21 18.47
C GLU A 250 3.36 -5.68 18.48
N LEU A 251 3.03 -4.79 19.42
CA LEU A 251 1.67 -4.33 19.67
C LEU A 251 1.05 -3.66 18.44
N GLY A 252 -0.08 -4.18 17.97
CA GLY A 252 -0.74 -3.70 16.75
C GLY A 252 0.04 -3.94 15.45
N TYR A 253 1.06 -4.79 15.49
CA TYR A 253 1.95 -5.09 14.36
C TYR A 253 1.82 -6.56 13.96
N THR A 254 2.33 -7.47 14.80
CA THR A 254 2.36 -8.92 14.54
C THR A 254 1.48 -9.75 15.48
N ASP A 255 0.77 -9.09 16.40
CA ASP A 255 -0.12 -9.66 17.41
C ASP A 255 -1.59 -9.74 16.97
N GLN A 256 -1.88 -9.42 15.71
CA GLN A 256 -3.24 -9.42 15.17
C GLN A 256 -3.68 -10.85 14.86
N PRO A 257 -4.86 -11.28 15.34
CA PRO A 257 -5.28 -12.67 15.21
C PRO A 257 -5.72 -13.02 13.79
N PHE A 258 -5.39 -14.23 13.36
CA PHE A 258 -5.97 -14.85 12.17
C PHE A 258 -7.45 -15.21 12.41
N LEU A 259 -8.20 -15.48 11.35
CA LEU A 259 -9.62 -15.83 11.44
C LEU A 259 -9.83 -17.09 12.28
N GLU A 260 -9.04 -18.14 12.05
CA GLU A 260 -9.13 -19.41 12.78
C GLU A 260 -8.91 -19.24 14.29
N GLU A 261 -7.97 -18.38 14.69
CA GLU A 261 -7.70 -18.04 16.09
C GLU A 261 -8.87 -17.28 16.71
N SER A 262 -9.48 -16.37 15.94
CA SER A 262 -10.63 -15.58 16.36
C SER A 262 -11.89 -16.43 16.52
N GLU A 263 -12.07 -17.47 15.70
CA GLU A 263 -13.17 -18.43 15.80
C GLU A 263 -12.98 -19.36 16.99
N THR A 264 -11.76 -19.86 17.21
CA THR A 264 -11.42 -20.72 18.36
C THR A 264 -11.72 -20.01 19.69
N ALA A 265 -11.30 -18.75 19.83
CA ALA A 265 -11.52 -17.98 21.06
C ALA A 265 -13.00 -17.65 21.36
N LYS A 266 -13.88 -17.68 20.34
CA LYS A 266 -15.34 -17.51 20.53
C LYS A 266 -16.04 -18.81 20.92
N SER A 267 -15.42 -19.94 20.61
CA SER A 267 -15.95 -21.28 20.89
C SER A 267 -15.55 -21.85 22.26
N SER A 268 -14.58 -21.21 22.92
CA SER A 268 -14.12 -21.49 24.29
C SER A 268 -14.83 -20.63 25.32
#